data_AF-A0A975D8W1-F1
#
_entry.id   AF-A0A975D8W1-F1
#
_cell.length_a   1.000
_cell.length_b   1.000
_cell.length_c   1.000
_cell.angle_alpha   90.00
_cell.angle_beta   90.00
_cell.angle_gamma   90.00
#
_symmetry.space_group_name_H-M   'P 1'
#
loop_
_entity.id
_entity.type
_entity.pdbx_description
1 polymer ?
#
loop_
_entity_poly.entity_id
_entity_poly.type
_entity_poly.pdbx_seq_one_letter_code
_entity_poly.pdbx_strand_id
1 'polypeptide(L)'
;MQKWSDIKKEFEADGSLRDIYISPTNEAIWDEFIELIANSSYKTEFFHNDKSISFPIAFSRIKELQFSNPTILHIWIGSKIQVNCHFFTEEEIELDISPLDVPDEQSYTMLQEFMFWLSSSLRLSVKLTHEGSPDMLICEVFNNGI
;
A
#
# COMPACT_ATOMS: atom_id res chain seq x y z
N MET A 1 12.27 4.29 13.32
CA MET A 1 10.97 4.73 12.76
C MET A 1 10.46 5.92 13.57
N GLN A 2 9.76 6.86 12.94
CA GLN A 2 9.24 8.06 13.61
C GLN A 2 8.16 7.69 14.62
N LYS A 3 8.07 8.42 15.73
CA LYS A 3 7.07 8.18 16.79
C LYS A 3 5.75 8.85 16.44
N TRP A 4 4.64 8.30 16.92
CA TRP A 4 3.31 8.88 16.75
C TRP A 4 3.23 10.35 17.22
N SER A 5 3.86 10.67 18.35
CA SER A 5 3.89 12.03 18.89
C SER A 5 4.41 13.09 17.92
N ASP A 6 5.28 12.67 17.00
CA ASP A 6 6.01 13.55 16.10
C ASP A 6 5.22 13.78 14.80
N ILE A 7 4.39 12.81 14.41
CA ILE A 7 3.74 12.81 13.08
C ILE A 7 2.22 12.76 13.10
N LYS A 8 1.58 12.69 14.28
CA LYS A 8 0.11 12.61 14.37
C LYS A 8 -0.64 13.71 13.60
N LYS A 9 0.00 14.86 13.38
CA LYS A 9 -0.56 15.97 12.57
C LYS A 9 -0.67 15.61 11.09
N GLU A 10 0.23 14.76 10.60
CA GLU A 10 0.18 14.24 9.24
C GLU A 10 -1.05 13.34 9.02
N PHE A 11 -1.73 12.89 10.07
CA PHE A 11 -2.95 12.09 10.01
C PHE A 11 -4.21 12.89 10.39
N GLU A 12 -4.16 14.22 10.40
CA GLU A 12 -5.37 15.04 10.51
C GLU A 12 -6.25 14.87 9.27
N ALA A 13 -7.55 14.66 9.47
CA ALA A 13 -8.50 14.48 8.38
C ALA A 13 -8.80 15.83 7.69
N ASP A 14 -7.98 16.17 6.71
CA ASP A 14 -8.08 17.37 5.86
C ASP A 14 -8.83 17.11 4.54
N GLY A 15 -9.31 15.88 4.34
CA GLY A 15 -10.00 15.42 3.13
C GLY A 15 -9.09 14.74 2.11
N SER A 16 -7.77 14.74 2.32
CA SER A 16 -6.79 14.03 1.49
C SER A 16 -6.44 12.65 2.06
N LEU A 17 -5.89 11.80 1.21
CA LEU A 17 -5.35 10.48 1.56
C LEU A 17 -3.86 10.56 1.89
N ARG A 18 -3.26 9.43 2.29
CA ARG A 18 -1.80 9.29 2.37
C ARG A 18 -1.36 8.14 1.51
N ASP A 19 -0.28 8.36 0.78
CA ASP A 19 0.20 7.41 -0.20
C ASP A 19 1.43 6.69 0.32
N ILE A 20 1.45 5.38 0.11
CA ILE A 20 2.55 4.49 0.33
C ILE A 20 3.16 4.17 -1.04
N TYR A 21 4.39 4.62 -1.26
CA TYR A 21 5.14 4.38 -2.49
C TYR A 21 6.23 3.33 -2.29
N ILE A 22 6.31 2.41 -3.26
CA ILE A 22 7.43 1.49 -3.43
C ILE A 22 7.95 1.71 -4.84
N SER A 23 9.18 2.22 -4.97
CA SER A 23 9.80 2.49 -6.26
C SER A 23 11.33 2.43 -6.16
N PRO A 24 12.03 2.15 -7.28
CA PRO A 24 11.49 1.75 -8.58
C PRO A 24 10.98 0.30 -8.58
N THR A 25 9.97 0.01 -9.41
CA THR A 25 9.46 -1.35 -9.64
C THR A 25 9.48 -1.73 -11.13
N ASN A 26 9.17 -2.99 -11.39
CA ASN A 26 8.94 -3.57 -12.71
C ASN A 26 7.92 -4.72 -12.57
N GLU A 27 7.56 -5.37 -13.68
CA GLU A 27 6.62 -6.50 -13.66
C GLU A 27 7.01 -7.63 -12.68
N ALA A 28 8.30 -7.96 -12.56
CA ALA A 28 8.74 -9.01 -11.64
C ALA A 28 8.53 -8.63 -10.17
N ILE A 29 8.79 -7.37 -9.79
CA ILE A 29 8.53 -6.88 -8.43
C ILE A 29 7.03 -6.81 -8.16
N TRP A 30 6.22 -6.46 -9.15
CA TRP A 30 4.77 -6.50 -9.04
C TRP A 30 4.25 -7.92 -8.81
N ASP A 31 4.77 -8.92 -9.53
CA ASP A 31 4.45 -10.32 -9.28
C ASP A 31 4.86 -10.76 -7.86
N GLU A 32 6.05 -10.37 -7.39
CA GLU A 32 6.48 -10.62 -6.00
C GLU A 32 5.52 -9.99 -4.99
N PHE A 33 5.09 -8.73 -5.20
CA PHE A 33 4.11 -8.05 -4.35
C PHE A 33 2.75 -8.75 -4.34
N ILE A 34 2.24 -9.13 -5.51
CA ILE A 34 0.96 -9.82 -5.65
C ILE A 34 0.99 -11.17 -4.95
N GLU A 35 2.05 -11.97 -5.16
CA GLU A 35 2.23 -13.26 -4.51
C GLU A 35 2.37 -13.10 -2.99
N LEU A 36 3.13 -12.09 -2.54
CA LEU A 36 3.29 -11.76 -1.13
C LEU A 36 1.95 -11.46 -0.46
N ILE A 37 1.13 -10.60 -1.08
CA ILE A 37 -0.20 -10.25 -0.56
C ILE A 37 -1.14 -11.46 -0.60
N ALA A 38 -1.16 -12.22 -1.70
CA ALA A 38 -2.02 -13.39 -1.86
C ALA A 38 -1.72 -14.51 -0.84
N ASN A 39 -0.46 -14.64 -0.42
CA ASN A 39 -0.03 -15.62 0.59
C ASN A 39 0.01 -15.07 2.03
N SER A 40 -0.35 -13.79 2.22
CA SER A 40 -0.38 -13.17 3.54
C SER A 40 -1.61 -13.60 4.35
N SER A 41 -1.63 -13.23 5.62
CA SER A 41 -2.82 -13.38 6.48
C SER A 41 -3.79 -12.20 6.37
N TYR A 42 -3.49 -11.18 5.56
CA TYR A 42 -4.35 -10.01 5.39
C TYR A 42 -5.62 -10.39 4.63
N LYS A 43 -6.76 -9.82 5.04
CA LYS A 43 -7.99 -9.93 4.26
C LYS A 43 -7.82 -9.07 3.00
N THR A 44 -8.11 -9.67 1.84
CA THR A 44 -8.03 -8.99 0.54
C THR A 44 -9.34 -9.07 -0.22
N GLU A 45 -9.67 -8.01 -0.94
CA GLU A 45 -10.83 -7.95 -1.84
C GLU A 45 -10.40 -7.27 -3.14
N PHE A 46 -10.49 -7.99 -4.25
CA PHE A 46 -10.13 -7.46 -5.56
C PHE A 46 -11.40 -7.15 -6.36
N PHE A 47 -11.45 -5.97 -6.96
CA PHE A 47 -12.58 -5.50 -7.73
C PHE A 47 -12.17 -5.18 -9.16
N HIS A 48 -13.06 -5.50 -10.10
CA HIS A 48 -13.01 -5.08 -11.50
C HIS A 48 -14.36 -4.46 -11.85
N ASN A 49 -14.36 -3.16 -12.19
CA ASN A 49 -15.61 -2.41 -12.45
C ASN A 49 -16.63 -2.54 -11.29
N ASP A 50 -16.19 -2.25 -10.06
CA ASP A 50 -16.96 -2.35 -8.81
C ASP A 50 -17.53 -3.75 -8.49
N LYS A 51 -17.13 -4.78 -9.24
CA LYS A 51 -17.51 -6.17 -8.97
C LYS A 51 -16.36 -6.92 -8.34
N SER A 52 -16.61 -7.51 -7.18
CA SER A 52 -15.66 -8.40 -6.53
C SER A 52 -15.45 -9.64 -7.38
N ILE A 53 -14.19 -9.93 -7.70
CA ILE A 53 -13.76 -11.14 -8.41
C ILE A 53 -12.56 -11.75 -7.69
N SER A 54 -12.16 -12.96 -8.08
CA SER A 54 -10.95 -13.60 -7.54
C SER A 54 -9.70 -12.76 -7.84
N PHE A 55 -8.85 -12.56 -6.83
CA PHE A 55 -7.60 -11.81 -6.97
C PHE A 55 -6.64 -12.55 -7.93
N PRO A 56 -6.24 -11.94 -9.07
CA PRO A 56 -5.29 -12.57 -9.98
C PRO A 56 -3.88 -12.59 -9.37
N ILE A 57 -3.20 -13.74 -9.47
CA ILE A 57 -1.84 -13.95 -8.92
C ILE A 57 -0.71 -13.57 -9.89
N ALA A 58 -1.01 -12.77 -10.92
CA ALA A 58 -0.04 -12.32 -11.91
C ALA A 58 -0.38 -10.89 -12.36
N PHE A 59 0.63 -10.01 -12.40
CA PHE A 59 0.47 -8.60 -12.74
C PHE A 59 -0.01 -8.41 -14.18
N SER A 60 0.50 -9.20 -15.12
CA SER A 60 0.05 -9.20 -16.52
C SER A 60 -1.47 -9.44 -16.64
N ARG A 61 -2.03 -10.32 -15.81
CA ARG A 61 -3.48 -10.58 -15.81
C ARG A 61 -4.28 -9.40 -15.26
N ILE A 62 -3.74 -8.68 -14.28
CA ILE A 62 -4.37 -7.46 -13.75
C ILE A 62 -4.34 -6.37 -14.84
N LYS A 63 -3.20 -6.17 -15.52
CA LYS A 63 -3.07 -5.24 -16.66
C LYS A 63 -4.09 -5.54 -17.77
N GLU A 64 -4.29 -6.81 -18.11
CA GLU A 64 -5.31 -7.22 -19.09
C GLU A 64 -6.73 -6.81 -18.68
N LEU A 65 -7.10 -6.98 -17.41
CA LEU A 65 -8.42 -6.58 -16.91
C LEU A 65 -8.61 -5.05 -16.96
N GLN A 66 -7.56 -4.32 -16.58
CA GLN A 66 -7.53 -2.86 -16.56
C GLN A 66 -7.73 -2.21 -17.91
N PHE A 67 -7.35 -2.89 -19.00
CA PHE A 67 -7.57 -2.39 -20.37
C PHE A 67 -9.05 -2.06 -20.64
N SER A 68 -9.96 -2.74 -19.95
CA SER A 68 -11.40 -2.54 -20.13
C SER A 68 -12.07 -1.65 -19.09
N ASN A 69 -11.71 -1.81 -17.81
CA ASN A 69 -12.33 -1.14 -16.67
C ASN A 69 -11.34 -1.08 -15.51
N PRO A 70 -11.47 -0.11 -14.58
CA PRO A 70 -10.58 -0.01 -13.44
C PRO A 70 -10.57 -1.27 -12.57
N THR A 71 -9.41 -1.53 -11.98
CA THR A 71 -9.24 -2.54 -10.94
C THR A 71 -8.69 -1.89 -9.68
N ILE A 72 -9.10 -2.42 -8.54
CA ILE A 72 -8.59 -1.99 -7.22
C ILE A 72 -8.46 -3.22 -6.33
N LEU A 73 -7.38 -3.28 -5.57
CA LEU A 73 -7.16 -4.29 -4.54
C LEU A 73 -7.28 -3.60 -3.18
N HIS A 74 -8.23 -4.03 -2.36
CA HIS A 74 -8.29 -3.64 -0.95
C HIS A 74 -7.52 -4.65 -0.10
N ILE A 75 -6.67 -4.17 0.80
CA ILE A 75 -5.92 -4.94 1.78
C ILE A 75 -6.27 -4.38 3.15
N TRP A 76 -6.69 -5.24 4.08
CA TRP A 76 -7.09 -4.80 5.42
C TRP A 76 -6.01 -5.10 6.46
N ILE A 77 -5.42 -4.06 7.06
CA ILE A 77 -4.52 -4.20 8.21
C ILE A 77 -5.37 -4.24 9.48
N GLY A 78 -5.47 -5.44 10.06
CA GLY A 78 -6.43 -5.70 11.13
C GLY A 78 -7.87 -5.48 10.65
N SER A 79 -8.70 -4.85 11.49
CA SER A 79 -10.12 -4.59 11.18
C SER A 79 -10.44 -3.13 10.86
N LYS A 80 -9.43 -2.25 10.80
CA LYS A 80 -9.65 -0.80 10.77
C LYS A 80 -9.02 -0.08 9.58
N ILE A 81 -7.83 -0.48 9.15
CA ILE A 81 -7.09 0.24 8.11
C ILE A 81 -7.32 -0.45 6.78
N GLN A 82 -8.02 0.23 5.87
CA GLN A 82 -8.13 -0.19 4.48
C GLN A 82 -6.98 0.45 3.69
N VAL A 83 -6.15 -0.39 3.09
CA VAL A 83 -5.12 0.01 2.15
C VAL A 83 -5.65 -0.30 0.75
N ASN A 84 -5.63 0.68 -0.13
CA ASN A 84 -6.09 0.53 -1.50
C ASN A 84 -4.88 0.49 -2.42
N CYS A 85 -4.80 -0.52 -3.29
CA CYS A 85 -3.77 -0.60 -4.30
C CYS A 85 -4.39 -0.36 -5.67
N HIS A 86 -3.88 0.68 -6.33
CA HIS A 86 -4.20 1.01 -7.70
C HIS A 86 -3.02 0.62 -8.60
N PHE A 87 -3.29 -0.14 -9.65
CA PHE A 87 -2.24 -0.61 -10.58
C PHE A 87 -2.09 0.40 -11.72
N PHE A 88 -1.63 1.62 -11.43
CA PHE A 88 -1.58 2.71 -12.42
C PHE A 88 -0.41 2.59 -13.40
N THR A 89 0.77 2.22 -12.90
CA THR A 89 1.99 2.05 -13.69
C THR A 89 2.76 0.82 -13.22
N GLU A 90 3.70 0.38 -14.05
CA GLU A 90 4.65 -0.69 -13.73
C GLU A 90 5.85 -0.19 -12.90
N GLU A 91 6.12 1.12 -12.95
CA GLU A 91 7.35 1.74 -12.43
C GLU A 91 7.32 2.01 -10.92
N GLU A 92 6.14 1.99 -10.32
CA GLU A 92 5.94 2.08 -8.87
C GLU A 92 4.71 1.29 -8.42
N ILE A 93 4.71 0.87 -7.17
CA ILE A 93 3.51 0.44 -6.45
C ILE A 93 3.06 1.61 -5.59
N GLU A 94 1.86 2.11 -5.87
CA GLU A 94 1.17 3.12 -5.08
C GLU A 94 0.02 2.48 -4.31
N LEU A 95 -0.03 2.75 -3.01
CA LEU A 95 -1.14 2.38 -2.15
C LEU A 95 -1.66 3.64 -1.44
N ASP A 96 -2.96 3.79 -1.28
CA ASP A 96 -3.51 4.87 -0.46
C ASP A 96 -4.17 4.36 0.83
N ILE A 97 -4.15 5.20 1.85
CA ILE A 97 -4.85 5.00 3.12
C ILE A 97 -5.58 6.29 3.52
N SER A 98 -6.67 6.12 4.26
CA SER A 98 -7.37 7.23 4.89
C SER A 98 -6.69 7.63 6.21
N PRO A 99 -6.40 8.93 6.44
CA PRO A 99 -5.99 9.41 7.76
C PRO A 99 -6.96 9.02 8.90
N LEU A 100 -8.27 8.90 8.59
CA LEU A 100 -9.29 8.52 9.56
C LEU A 100 -9.13 7.08 10.08
N ASP A 101 -8.43 6.22 9.34
CA ASP A 101 -8.17 4.84 9.74
C ASP A 101 -7.01 4.73 10.74
N VAL A 102 -6.23 5.82 10.90
CA VAL A 102 -5.04 5.91 11.75
C VAL A 102 -5.21 6.99 12.83
N PRO A 103 -6.21 6.89 13.73
CA PRO A 103 -6.50 7.95 14.70
C PRO A 103 -5.55 7.98 15.91
N ASP A 104 -4.71 6.96 16.08
CA ASP A 104 -3.95 6.74 17.31
C ASP A 104 -2.60 6.02 17.07
N GLU A 105 -1.79 5.96 18.13
CA GLU A 105 -0.48 5.31 18.10
C GLU A 105 -0.55 3.82 17.77
N GLN A 106 -1.64 3.14 18.16
CA GLN A 106 -1.81 1.71 17.92
C GLN A 106 -2.03 1.44 16.43
N SER A 107 -2.96 2.14 15.79
CA SER A 107 -3.20 2.06 14.35
C SER A 107 -1.97 2.48 13.55
N TYR A 108 -1.25 3.51 13.98
CA TYR A 108 0.00 3.89 13.35
C TYR A 108 1.08 2.81 13.47
N THR A 109 1.19 2.14 14.62
CA THR A 109 2.12 1.01 14.80
C THR A 109 1.78 -0.14 13.84
N MET A 110 0.50 -0.44 13.63
CA MET A 110 0.07 -1.48 12.68
C MET A 110 0.42 -1.11 11.23
N LEU A 111 0.23 0.15 10.83
CA LEU A 111 0.65 0.64 9.52
C LEU A 111 2.17 0.54 9.34
N GLN A 112 2.92 0.93 10.37
CA GLN A 112 4.37 0.83 10.42
C GLN A 112 4.87 -0.61 10.23
N GLU A 113 4.27 -1.57 10.92
CA GLU A 113 4.58 -2.99 10.77
C GLU A 113 4.29 -3.50 9.36
N PHE A 114 3.17 -3.09 8.76
CA PHE A 114 2.83 -3.41 7.37
C PHE A 114 3.86 -2.85 6.38
N MET A 115 4.23 -1.57 6.49
CA MET A 115 5.26 -0.97 5.64
C MET A 115 6.61 -1.68 5.80
N PHE A 116 7.00 -2.04 7.03
CA PHE A 116 8.23 -2.75 7.29
C PHE A 116 8.22 -4.18 6.72
N TRP A 117 7.07 -4.85 6.80
CA TRP A 117 6.87 -6.17 6.20
C TRP A 117 7.00 -6.12 4.66
N LEU A 118 6.39 -5.13 4.01
CA LEU A 118 6.55 -4.90 2.57
C LEU A 118 8.02 -4.63 2.21
N SER A 119 8.66 -3.70 2.92
CA SER A 119 10.07 -3.36 2.69
C SER A 119 10.99 -4.56 2.83
N SER A 120 10.78 -5.38 3.87
CA SER A 120 11.59 -6.57 4.12
C SER A 120 11.39 -7.65 3.06
N SER A 121 10.16 -7.84 2.60
CA SER A 121 9.80 -8.89 1.64
C SER A 121 10.28 -8.54 0.24
N LEU A 122 10.10 -7.29 -0.18
CA LEU A 122 10.48 -6.81 -1.52
C LEU A 122 11.93 -6.31 -1.59
N ARG A 123 12.59 -6.11 -0.44
CA ARG A 123 13.95 -5.55 -0.32
C ARG A 123 14.06 -4.15 -0.95
N LEU A 124 13.00 -3.37 -0.83
CA LEU A 124 12.89 -2.00 -1.33
C LEU A 124 12.52 -1.05 -0.20
N SER A 125 12.82 0.24 -0.38
CA SER A 125 12.31 1.29 0.50
C SER A 125 10.80 1.42 0.32
N VAL A 126 10.09 1.60 1.42
CA VAL A 126 8.65 1.90 1.44
C VAL A 126 8.46 3.27 2.09
N LYS A 127 7.87 4.20 1.35
CA LYS A 127 7.71 5.61 1.75
C LYS A 127 6.24 5.91 2.00
N LEU A 128 5.93 6.59 3.08
CA LEU A 128 4.64 7.22 3.33
C LEU A 128 4.75 8.71 3.01
N THR A 129 3.81 9.24 2.24
CA THR A 129 3.83 10.60 1.70
C THR A 129 2.45 11.25 1.75
N HIS A 130 2.38 12.55 1.47
CA HIS A 130 1.11 13.20 1.18
C HIS A 130 0.55 12.75 -0.17
N GLU A 131 -0.77 12.79 -0.32
CA GLU A 131 -1.49 12.38 -1.53
C GLU A 131 -0.90 13.02 -2.81
N GLY A 132 -0.60 12.18 -3.80
CA GLY A 132 -0.06 12.54 -5.11
C GLY A 132 1.29 13.27 -5.05
N SER A 133 2.00 13.23 -3.93
CA SER A 133 3.22 14.00 -3.69
C SER A 133 4.38 13.13 -3.17
N PRO A 134 4.98 12.28 -4.02
CA PRO A 134 6.05 11.35 -3.62
C PRO A 134 7.27 12.00 -2.93
N ASP A 135 7.50 13.29 -3.20
CA ASP A 135 8.60 14.08 -2.63
C ASP A 135 8.26 14.69 -1.25
N MET A 136 6.97 14.77 -0.88
CA MET A 136 6.53 15.24 0.43
C MET A 136 6.49 14.06 1.42
N LEU A 137 7.69 13.63 1.82
CA LEU A 137 7.90 12.48 2.70
C LEU A 137 7.38 12.74 4.11
N ILE A 138 6.53 11.84 4.60
CA ILE A 138 6.16 11.74 6.02
C ILE A 138 7.18 10.83 6.71
N CYS A 139 7.27 9.57 6.26
CA CYS A 139 8.19 8.60 6.82
C CYS A 139 8.69 7.60 5.78
N GLU A 140 9.85 7.00 6.00
CA GLU A 140 10.42 5.96 5.15
C GLU A 140 10.89 4.80 6.03
N VAL A 141 10.66 3.58 5.55
CA VAL A 141 11.24 2.37 6.11
C VAL A 141 12.08 1.69 5.05
N PHE A 142 13.24 1.22 5.48
CA PHE A 142 14.12 0.41 4.65
C PHE A 142 14.79 -0.64 5.53
N ASN A 143 14.48 -1.91 5.27
CA ASN A 143 15.15 -3.01 5.94
C ASN A 143 16.35 -3.49 5.11
N ASN A 144 17.54 -3.03 5.51
CA ASN A 144 18.79 -3.69 5.13
C ASN A 144 18.89 -4.97 5.95
N GLY A 145 18.37 -6.09 5.42
CA GLY A 145 18.43 -7.39 6.08
C GLY A 145 19.79 -7.60 6.76
N ILE A 146 19.76 -7.73 8.09
CA ILE A 146 20.94 -8.09 8.89
C ILE A 146 21.19 -9.60 8.72
#